data_AF-A0A0F9QJ90-F1
#
_entry.id   AF-A0A0F9QJ90-F1
#
_cell.length_a   1.000
_cell.length_b   1.000
_cell.length_c   1.000
_cell.angle_alpha   90.00
_cell.angle_beta   90.00
_cell.angle_gamma   90.00
#
_symmetry.space_group_name_H-M   'P 1'
#
loop_
_entity.id
_entity.type
_entity.pdbx_description
1 polymer ?
#
loop_
_entity_poly.entity_id
_entity_poly.type
_entity_poly.pdbx_seq_one_letter_code
_entity_poly.pdbx_strand_id
1 'polypeptide(L)'
;MRRKLLAGGGILLVVLILVAVIVTAVPMAVFATVAVDTPQDLVVTAITATYTAMTNASDGVDFANNGRVFIHVKSTYTALQEITIVTAKTYRGYALADQTFEIPASGESFIGPFPADVFNDSSGNVNVQAVGAVFPLSFTVAAIRY
;
A
#
# COMPACT_ATOMS: atom_id res chain seq x y z
N MET A 1 -8.98 -60.40 34.70
CA MET A 1 -7.68 -59.69 34.63
C MET A 1 -7.60 -58.91 33.32
N ARG A 2 -6.99 -57.71 33.35
CA ARG A 2 -6.72 -56.73 32.26
C ARG A 2 -7.72 -55.57 32.10
N ARG A 3 -7.56 -54.55 32.95
CA ARG A 3 -7.88 -53.14 32.64
C ARG A 3 -6.87 -52.64 31.60
N LYS A 4 -7.29 -52.01 30.49
CA LYS A 4 -6.47 -51.03 29.74
C LYS A 4 -7.36 -50.00 29.02
N LEU A 5 -7.45 -48.83 29.66
CA LEU A 5 -7.36 -47.48 29.09
C LEU A 5 -7.80 -47.28 27.63
N LEU A 6 -8.92 -46.57 27.40
CA LEU A 6 -9.14 -45.70 26.23
C LEU A 6 -10.33 -44.76 26.52
N ALA A 7 -10.16 -43.91 27.54
CA ALA A 7 -10.93 -42.69 27.72
C ALA A 7 -9.92 -41.54 27.64
N GLY A 8 -9.98 -40.70 26.59
CA GLY A 8 -9.16 -39.48 26.55
C GLY A 8 -8.67 -38.95 25.19
N GLY A 9 -8.90 -39.63 24.06
CA GLY A 9 -8.31 -39.22 22.77
C GLY A 9 -8.99 -38.07 22.02
N GLY A 10 -10.30 -37.85 22.22
CA GLY A 10 -11.08 -36.91 21.38
C GLY A 10 -10.96 -35.43 21.78
N ILE A 11 -10.79 -35.14 23.07
CA ILE A 11 -10.78 -33.76 23.58
C ILE A 11 -9.42 -33.07 23.33
N LEU A 12 -8.33 -33.84 23.31
CA LEU A 12 -6.99 -33.29 23.08
C LEU A 12 -6.78 -32.81 21.64
N LEU A 13 -7.40 -33.46 20.65
CA LEU A 13 -7.31 -33.07 19.24
C LEU A 13 -8.12 -31.79 18.93
N VAL A 14 -9.28 -31.63 19.58
CA VAL A 14 -10.13 -30.44 19.39
C VAL A 14 -9.53 -29.19 20.05
N VAL A 15 -8.86 -29.35 21.20
CA VAL A 15 -8.15 -28.24 21.86
C VAL A 15 -6.91 -27.81 21.07
N LEU A 16 -6.21 -28.74 20.41
CA LEU A 16 -5.06 -28.40 19.56
C LEU A 16 -5.48 -27.61 18.30
N ILE A 17 -6.66 -27.90 17.75
CA ILE A 17 -7.23 -27.19 16.60
C ILE A 17 -7.75 -25.80 17.00
N LEU A 18 -8.29 -25.62 18.23
CA LEU A 18 -8.76 -24.31 18.69
C LEU A 18 -7.60 -23.36 19.06
N VAL A 19 -6.48 -23.89 19.55
CA VAL A 19 -5.28 -23.08 19.88
C VAL A 19 -4.52 -22.65 18.62
N ALA A 20 -4.59 -23.42 17.53
CA ALA A 20 -3.99 -23.06 16.24
C ALA A 20 -4.75 -21.95 15.48
N VAL A 21 -5.99 -21.63 15.87
CA VAL A 21 -6.84 -20.64 15.16
C VAL A 21 -6.86 -19.26 15.85
N ILE A 22 -6.18 -19.09 17.00
CA ILE A 22 -6.19 -17.82 17.77
C ILE A 22 -4.79 -17.17 17.82
N VAL A 23 -3.94 -17.38 16.81
CA VAL A 23 -2.66 -16.68 16.67
C VAL A 23 -2.45 -16.15 15.24
N THR A 24 -3.40 -15.41 14.67
CA THR A 24 -3.13 -14.57 13.48
C THR A 24 -4.03 -13.34 13.37
N ALA A 25 -4.32 -12.67 14.47
CA ALA A 25 -4.85 -11.31 14.43
C ALA A 25 -4.22 -10.46 15.54
N VAL A 26 -2.90 -10.58 15.69
CA VAL A 26 -2.15 -9.39 16.09
C VAL A 26 -2.26 -8.46 14.88
N PRO A 27 -2.81 -7.24 14.99
CA PRO A 27 -2.63 -6.27 13.92
C PRO A 27 -1.12 -6.04 13.83
N MET A 28 -0.47 -6.79 12.94
CA MET A 28 0.88 -6.51 12.57
C MET A 28 0.80 -5.14 11.92
N ALA A 29 1.23 -4.11 12.64
CA ALA A 29 1.96 -3.04 11.98
C ALA A 29 3.16 -3.73 11.33
N VAL A 30 2.95 -4.36 10.17
CA VAL A 30 4.01 -4.68 9.25
C VAL A 30 4.66 -3.34 9.01
N PHE A 31 5.93 -3.21 9.38
CA PHE A 31 6.70 -2.02 9.09
C PHE A 31 6.55 -1.75 7.60
N ALA A 32 5.76 -0.73 7.26
CA ALA A 32 5.57 -0.33 5.89
C ALA A 32 6.96 -0.01 5.34
N THR A 33 7.42 -0.77 4.35
CA THR A 33 8.64 -0.39 3.65
C THR A 33 8.23 0.74 2.73
N VAL A 34 8.48 1.96 3.19
CA VAL A 34 8.27 3.15 2.38
C VAL A 34 9.53 3.37 1.56
N ALA A 35 9.43 3.11 0.26
CA ALA A 35 10.48 3.47 -0.68
C ALA A 35 10.42 4.98 -0.96
N VAL A 36 11.57 5.59 -1.24
CA VAL A 36 11.64 7.00 -1.65
C VAL A 36 11.90 7.04 -3.15
N ASP A 37 10.98 7.65 -3.89
CA ASP A 37 11.13 7.94 -5.32
C ASP A 37 11.51 9.42 -5.51
N THR A 38 12.50 9.65 -6.37
CA THR A 38 12.93 11.01 -6.71
C THR A 38 12.14 11.48 -7.94
N PRO A 39 11.37 12.58 -7.87
CA PRO A 39 10.62 13.07 -9.02
C PRO A 39 11.52 13.28 -10.23
N GLN A 40 11.12 12.69 -11.36
CA GLN A 40 11.84 12.77 -12.62
C GLN A 40 11.34 13.96 -13.44
N ASP A 41 12.25 14.78 -13.98
CA ASP A 41 11.88 15.95 -14.76
C ASP A 41 11.43 15.59 -16.17
N LEU A 42 10.28 16.14 -16.58
CA LEU A 42 9.90 16.17 -17.98
C LEU A 42 10.84 17.11 -18.74
N VAL A 43 11.32 16.62 -19.87
CA VAL A 43 12.16 17.38 -20.80
C VAL A 43 11.54 17.31 -22.19
N VAL A 44 12.04 18.15 -23.12
CA VAL A 44 11.53 18.21 -24.50
C VAL A 44 11.88 16.93 -25.30
N THR A 45 12.70 16.05 -24.74
CA THR A 45 13.03 14.73 -25.30
C THR A 45 12.26 13.61 -24.60
N ALA A 46 12.21 12.43 -25.21
CA ALA A 46 11.65 11.25 -24.55
C ALA A 46 12.42 10.94 -23.26
N ILE A 47 11.68 10.61 -22.20
CA ILE A 47 12.23 10.07 -20.96
C ILE A 47 11.87 8.60 -20.83
N THR A 48 12.77 7.81 -20.25
CA THR A 48 12.44 6.47 -19.76
C THR A 48 12.21 6.57 -18.26
N ALA A 49 10.94 6.52 -17.85
CA ALA A 49 10.61 6.60 -16.43
C ALA A 49 11.20 5.41 -15.67
N THR A 50 11.86 5.71 -14.56
CA THR A 50 12.26 4.72 -13.55
C THR A 50 11.08 4.52 -12.61
N TYR A 51 10.74 3.26 -12.31
CA TYR A 51 9.61 2.94 -11.46
C TYR A 51 10.07 2.24 -10.18
N THR A 52 9.39 2.57 -9.10
CA THR A 52 9.47 1.90 -7.82
C THR A 52 8.36 0.87 -7.70
N ALA A 53 8.70 -0.37 -7.37
CA ALA A 53 7.71 -1.44 -7.22
C ALA A 53 7.06 -1.41 -5.83
N MET A 54 5.74 -1.61 -5.79
CA MET A 54 4.98 -1.92 -4.58
C MET A 54 4.35 -3.30 -4.78
N THR A 55 4.84 -4.28 -4.03
CA THR A 55 4.51 -5.71 -4.18
C THR A 55 3.71 -6.27 -3.02
N ASN A 56 3.69 -5.56 -1.88
CA ASN A 56 2.96 -5.92 -0.67
C ASN A 56 1.97 -4.83 -0.28
N ALA A 57 0.92 -5.20 0.46
CA ALA A 57 -0.13 -4.26 0.89
C ALA A 57 0.32 -3.30 2.00
N SER A 58 1.57 -3.45 2.45
CA SER A 58 2.25 -2.53 3.36
C SER A 58 3.30 -1.67 2.65
N ASP A 59 3.52 -1.86 1.35
CA ASP A 59 4.49 -1.05 0.62
C ASP A 59 3.93 0.34 0.37
N GLY A 60 4.79 1.34 0.44
CA GLY A 60 4.48 2.72 0.11
C GLY A 60 5.61 3.37 -0.68
N VAL A 61 5.29 4.49 -1.33
CA VAL A 61 6.25 5.33 -2.06
C VAL A 61 6.09 6.78 -1.61
N ASP A 62 7.17 7.35 -1.12
CA ASP A 62 7.28 8.78 -0.82
C ASP A 62 8.02 9.50 -1.93
N PHE A 63 7.58 10.71 -2.28
CA PHE A 63 8.32 11.58 -3.19
C PHE A 63 8.16 13.05 -2.80
N ALA A 64 9.20 13.84 -3.04
CA ALA A 64 9.17 15.28 -2.82
C ALA A 64 8.17 15.96 -3.75
N ASN A 65 7.32 16.84 -3.22
CA ASN A 65 6.27 17.49 -3.99
C ASN A 65 6.28 19.01 -3.86
N ASN A 66 6.19 19.69 -4.99
CA ASN A 66 6.15 21.15 -5.10
C ASN A 66 4.83 21.67 -5.72
N GLY A 67 3.79 20.83 -5.81
CA GLY A 67 2.54 21.18 -6.48
C GLY A 67 2.54 20.92 -7.99
N ARG A 68 3.65 20.45 -8.56
CA ARG A 68 3.82 20.16 -9.99
C ARG A 68 4.31 18.73 -10.25
N VAL A 69 4.00 17.82 -9.33
CA VAL A 69 4.32 16.40 -9.45
C VAL A 69 3.04 15.61 -9.63
N PHE A 70 3.03 14.72 -10.61
CA PHE A 70 2.03 13.66 -10.76
C PHE A 70 2.74 12.32 -10.73
N ILE A 71 2.02 11.26 -10.41
CA ILE A 71 2.53 9.89 -10.49
C ILE A 71 1.96 9.19 -11.72
N HIS A 72 2.78 8.36 -12.33
CA HIS A 72 2.33 7.33 -13.26
C HIS A 72 2.36 5.99 -12.55
N VAL A 73 1.19 5.39 -12.40
CA VAL A 73 1.02 4.08 -11.76
C VAL A 73 0.66 3.06 -12.81
N LYS A 74 1.35 1.92 -12.79
CA LYS A 74 1.08 0.79 -13.67
C LYS A 74 0.82 -0.44 -12.83
N SER A 75 -0.19 -1.21 -13.22
CA SER A 75 -0.49 -2.51 -12.64
C SER A 75 -0.31 -3.60 -13.70
N THR A 76 0.31 -4.71 -13.32
CA THR A 76 0.31 -5.94 -14.13
C THR A 76 -0.74 -6.95 -13.67
N TYR A 77 -1.59 -6.58 -12.70
CA TYR A 77 -2.58 -7.48 -12.13
C TYR A 77 -3.80 -7.61 -13.03
N THR A 78 -4.48 -8.75 -12.99
CA THR A 78 -5.61 -9.02 -13.90
C THR A 78 -6.96 -8.52 -13.37
N ALA A 79 -6.99 -7.95 -12.17
CA ALA A 79 -8.18 -7.32 -11.60
C ALA A 79 -7.91 -5.85 -11.27
N LEU A 80 -8.97 -5.09 -11.05
CA LEU A 80 -8.90 -3.72 -10.56
C LEU A 80 -8.19 -3.70 -9.21
N GLN A 81 -7.33 -2.72 -9.00
CA GLN A 81 -6.63 -2.50 -7.75
C GLN A 81 -6.78 -1.04 -7.33
N GLU A 82 -6.51 -0.74 -6.07
CA GLU A 82 -6.62 0.61 -5.54
C GLU A 82 -5.27 1.07 -4.98
N ILE A 83 -5.03 2.38 -5.08
CA ILE A 83 -3.96 3.06 -4.35
C ILE A 83 -4.58 4.16 -3.51
N THR A 84 -3.94 4.47 -2.39
CA THR A 84 -4.34 5.58 -1.53
C THR A 84 -3.22 6.62 -1.48
N ILE A 85 -3.60 7.88 -1.67
CA ILE A 85 -2.72 9.03 -1.48
C ILE A 85 -3.07 9.66 -0.14
N VAL A 86 -2.10 9.71 0.77
CA VAL A 86 -2.30 10.24 2.11
C VAL A 86 -2.46 11.75 2.06
N THR A 87 -3.49 12.25 2.74
CA THR A 87 -3.73 13.69 2.92
C THR A 87 -3.14 14.15 4.24
N ALA A 88 -1.97 14.79 4.19
CA ALA A 88 -1.28 15.25 5.40
C ALA A 88 -1.94 16.48 6.07
N LYS A 89 -2.71 17.26 5.31
CA LYS A 89 -3.36 18.47 5.84
C LYS A 89 -4.45 18.13 6.86
N THR A 90 -4.48 18.92 7.92
CA THR A 90 -5.58 18.93 8.89
C THR A 90 -6.43 20.19 8.71
N TYR A 91 -7.72 20.09 9.01
CA TYR A 91 -8.63 21.22 9.05
C TYR A 91 -9.28 21.31 10.43
N ARG A 92 -9.00 22.40 11.16
CA ARG A 92 -9.48 22.61 12.54
C ARG A 92 -9.12 21.47 13.49
N GLY A 93 -7.94 20.87 13.31
CA GLY A 93 -7.46 19.75 14.13
C GLY A 93 -8.00 18.38 13.71
N TYR A 94 -8.86 18.30 12.68
CA TYR A 94 -9.32 17.05 12.11
C TYR A 94 -8.46 16.68 10.90
N ALA A 95 -8.06 15.40 10.80
CA ALA A 95 -7.44 14.87 9.60
C ALA A 95 -8.44 14.94 8.43
N LEU A 96 -7.96 15.36 7.26
CA LEU A 96 -8.72 15.18 6.02
C LEU A 96 -8.71 13.69 5.62
N ALA A 97 -9.68 13.30 4.81
CA ALA A 97 -9.78 11.93 4.33
C ALA A 97 -8.78 11.69 3.19
N ASP A 98 -8.03 10.60 3.30
CA ASP A 98 -7.12 10.14 2.24
C ASP A 98 -7.89 9.86 0.95
N GLN A 99 -7.20 10.01 -0.18
CA GLN A 99 -7.80 9.88 -1.51
C GLN A 99 -7.45 8.53 -2.10
N THR A 100 -8.46 7.71 -2.41
CA THR A 100 -8.28 6.41 -3.05
C THR A 100 -8.60 6.50 -4.54
N PHE A 101 -7.76 5.86 -5.36
CA PHE A 101 -7.90 5.83 -6.81
C PHE A 101 -7.86 4.39 -7.32
N GLU A 102 -8.79 4.07 -8.21
CA GLU A 102 -8.82 2.79 -8.91
C GLU A 102 -7.80 2.77 -10.05
N ILE A 103 -7.02 1.71 -10.11
CA ILE A 103 -6.09 1.39 -11.19
C ILE A 103 -6.71 0.25 -12.00
N PRO A 104 -6.95 0.43 -13.31
CA PRO A 104 -7.53 -0.61 -14.15
C PRO A 104 -6.69 -1.89 -14.16
N ALA A 105 -7.37 -3.03 -14.34
CA ALA A 105 -6.72 -4.31 -14.54
C ALA A 105 -5.72 -4.26 -15.71
N SER A 106 -4.48 -4.65 -15.45
CA SER A 106 -3.36 -4.67 -16.41
C SER A 106 -3.18 -3.33 -17.12
N GLY A 107 -3.55 -2.25 -16.42
CA GLY A 107 -3.61 -0.91 -16.95
C GLY A 107 -2.70 0.06 -16.23
N GLU A 108 -2.91 1.33 -16.53
CA GLU A 108 -2.13 2.42 -15.99
C GLU A 108 -2.99 3.64 -15.72
N SER A 109 -2.53 4.51 -14.84
CA SER A 109 -3.21 5.75 -14.49
C SER A 109 -2.20 6.85 -14.14
N PHE A 110 -2.54 8.07 -14.52
CA PHE A 110 -1.82 9.27 -14.13
C PHE A 110 -2.62 10.00 -13.06
N ILE A 111 -2.00 10.27 -11.91
CA ILE A 111 -2.67 10.83 -10.73
C ILE A 111 -1.89 12.05 -10.24
N GLY A 112 -2.60 13.16 -10.08
CA GLY A 112 -2.02 14.46 -9.75
C GLY A 112 -2.45 15.55 -10.74
N PRO A 113 -1.86 16.75 -10.70
CA PRO A 113 -0.83 17.17 -9.75
C PRO A 113 -1.34 17.20 -8.31
N PHE A 114 -0.44 17.05 -7.34
CA PHE A 114 -0.80 17.06 -5.92
C PHE A 114 -0.58 18.44 -5.30
N PRO A 115 -1.62 19.20 -4.91
CA PRO A 115 -1.46 20.46 -4.20
C PRO A 115 -0.63 20.29 -2.92
N ALA A 116 0.48 21.02 -2.83
CA ALA A 116 1.44 20.88 -1.73
C ALA A 116 0.83 21.23 -0.37
N ASP A 117 -0.15 22.13 -0.31
CA ASP A 117 -0.82 22.51 0.93
C ASP A 117 -1.76 21.43 1.49
N VAL A 118 -2.12 20.44 0.65
CA VAL A 118 -3.04 19.34 1.01
C VAL A 118 -2.28 18.04 1.27
N PHE A 119 -1.33 17.70 0.39
CA PHE A 119 -0.72 16.38 0.36
C PHE A 119 0.69 16.32 0.94
N ASN A 120 1.37 17.44 1.18
CA ASN A 120 2.72 17.39 1.74
C ASN A 120 2.68 17.12 3.25
N ASP A 121 3.44 16.13 3.68
CA ASP A 121 3.79 15.90 5.07
C ASP A 121 4.74 16.99 5.62
N SER A 122 5.17 16.84 6.88
CA SER A 122 6.14 17.76 7.51
C SER A 122 7.51 17.78 6.84
N SER A 123 7.80 16.80 5.97
CA SER A 123 9.05 16.68 5.21
C SER A 123 8.94 17.27 3.79
N GLY A 124 7.73 17.67 3.37
CA GLY A 124 7.47 18.17 2.01
C GLY A 124 7.18 17.06 0.99
N ASN A 125 6.86 15.84 1.45
CA ASN A 125 6.64 14.68 0.62
C ASN A 125 5.16 14.30 0.54
N VAL A 126 4.78 13.67 -0.57
CA VAL A 126 3.50 12.95 -0.71
C VAL A 126 3.76 11.48 -0.41
N ASN A 127 2.87 10.86 0.37
CA ASN A 127 2.91 9.44 0.69
C ASN A 127 1.84 8.68 -0.12
N VAL A 128 2.29 7.74 -0.95
CA VAL A 128 1.46 6.82 -1.73
C VAL A 128 1.49 5.46 -1.04
N GLN A 129 0.31 4.87 -0.84
CA GLN A 129 0.17 3.55 -0.22
C GLN A 129 -0.57 2.63 -1.18
N ALA A 130 -0.06 1.40 -1.32
CA ALA A 130 -0.88 0.34 -1.86
C ALA A 130 -1.91 -0.04 -0.78
N VAL A 131 -3.19 0.19 -1.02
CA VAL A 131 -4.25 -0.20 -0.09
C VAL A 131 -5.14 -1.23 -0.77
N GLY A 132 -5.38 -2.33 -0.06
CA GLY A 132 -6.34 -3.33 -0.50
C GLY A 132 -6.02 -4.70 0.05
N ALA A 133 -7.04 -5.35 0.62
CA ALA A 133 -7.02 -6.76 1.01
C ALA A 133 -6.87 -7.72 -0.20
N VAL A 134 -6.67 -7.20 -1.41
CA VAL A 134 -6.56 -7.96 -2.66
C VAL A 134 -5.10 -8.22 -2.96
N PHE A 135 -4.63 -9.37 -2.49
CA PHE A 135 -3.36 -9.94 -2.92
C PHE A 135 -3.57 -10.86 -4.12
N PRO A 136 -2.60 -10.93 -5.06
CA PRO A 136 -1.30 -10.25 -5.05
C PRO A 136 -1.33 -8.79 -5.55
N LEU A 137 -0.36 -7.98 -5.11
CA LEU A 137 -0.13 -6.63 -5.61
C LEU A 137 1.00 -6.61 -6.63
N SER A 138 0.88 -5.76 -7.65
CA SER A 138 1.89 -5.63 -8.71
C SER A 138 1.92 -4.22 -9.27
N PHE A 139 2.04 -3.25 -8.37
CA PHE A 139 2.12 -1.86 -8.74
C PHE A 139 3.56 -1.45 -9.02
N THR A 140 3.71 -0.57 -9.98
CA THR A 140 4.93 0.19 -10.20
C THR A 140 4.55 1.66 -10.32
N VAL A 141 5.29 2.53 -9.63
CA VAL A 141 4.99 3.97 -9.52
C VAL A 141 6.22 4.76 -9.94
N ALA A 142 6.01 5.81 -10.73
CA ALA A 142 7.02 6.80 -11.06
C ALA A 142 6.49 8.21 -10.78
N ALA A 143 7.19 8.97 -9.95
CA ALA A 143 6.92 10.39 -9.74
C ALA A 143 7.54 11.24 -10.86
N ILE A 144 6.73 12.10 -11.47
CA ILE A 144 7.11 12.90 -12.65
C ILE A 144 6.77 14.37 -12.40
N ARG A 145 7.74 15.26 -12.65
CA ARG A 145 7.64 16.71 -12.47
C ARG A 145 7.61 17.43 -13.82
N TYR A 146 6.74 18.44 -13.95
CA TYR A 146 6.58 19.26 -15.16
C TYR A 146 6.77 20.76 -14.92
#